data_AF-A0A925DTM6-F1
#
_entry.id   AF-A0A925DTM6-F1
#
_cell.length_a   1.000
_cell.length_b   1.000
_cell.length_c   1.000
_cell.angle_alpha   90.00
_cell.angle_beta   90.00
_cell.angle_gamma   90.00
#
_symmetry.space_group_name_H-M   'P 1'
#
loop_
_entity.id
_entity.type
_entity.pdbx_description
1 polymer ?
#
loop_
_entity_poly.entity_id
_entity_poly.type
_entity_poly.pdbx_seq_one_letter_code
_entity_poly.pdbx_strand_id
1 'polypeptide(L)'
;MDRFRISAKIPTDVKTLFDAWLSSKEHTAFTGGSAKVENKINGKFSAWDEYITGRTTEIVPEKKIVQKWRTVEFADDCSDSVLEILFEEISDNET
;
A
#
# COMPACT_ATOMS: atom_id res chain seq x y z
N MET A 1 17.60 -12.21 -3.12
CA MET A 1 16.36 -11.58 -2.64
C MET A 1 15.90 -10.69 -3.76
N ASP A 2 14.80 -11.08 -4.39
CA ASP A 2 14.37 -10.46 -5.64
C ASP A 2 13.66 -9.14 -5.34
N ARG A 3 13.87 -8.16 -6.22
CA ARG A 3 13.29 -6.82 -6.08
C ARG A 3 13.04 -6.25 -7.46
N PHE A 4 11.90 -5.60 -7.59
CA PHE A 4 11.57 -4.77 -8.73
C PHE A 4 10.92 -3.47 -8.24
N ARG A 5 10.85 -2.48 -9.13
CA ARG A 5 10.23 -1.18 -8.86
C ARG A 5 9.30 -0.84 -10.01
N ILE A 6 8.10 -0.38 -9.69
CA ILE A 6 7.12 0.15 -10.63
C ILE A 6 6.83 1.60 -10.24
N SER A 7 6.51 2.44 -11.21
CA SER A 7 6.11 3.83 -10.97
C SER A 7 5.01 4.21 -11.95
N ALA A 8 4.07 5.05 -11.49
CA ALA A 8 2.94 5.52 -12.27
C ALA A 8 2.63 6.97 -11.88
N LYS A 9 2.15 7.77 -12.84
CA LYS A 9 1.57 9.09 -12.58
C LYS A 9 0.06 8.92 -12.42
N ILE A 10 -0.50 9.43 -11.33
CA ILE A 10 -1.93 9.39 -11.08
C ILE A 10 -2.41 10.83 -10.93
N PRO A 11 -3.45 11.27 -11.68
CA PRO A 11 -3.88 12.68 -11.72
C PRO A 11 -4.70 13.07 -10.50
N THR A 12 -4.07 13.11 -9.33
CA THR A 12 -4.65 13.51 -8.05
C THR A 12 -3.54 14.01 -7.12
N ASP A 13 -3.89 14.64 -6.01
CA ASP A 13 -2.92 15.07 -5.02
C ASP A 13 -2.36 13.88 -4.21
N VAL A 14 -1.14 14.06 -3.70
CA VAL A 14 -0.43 13.04 -2.93
C VAL A 14 -1.20 12.61 -1.69
N LYS A 15 -1.86 13.57 -1.03
CA LYS A 15 -2.62 13.30 0.19
C LYS A 15 -3.78 12.35 -0.09
N THR A 16 -4.54 12.57 -1.16
CA THR A 16 -5.63 11.69 -1.58
C THR A 16 -5.13 10.26 -1.82
N LEU A 17 -4.02 10.06 -2.54
CA LEU A 17 -3.46 8.71 -2.77
C LEU A 17 -2.99 8.05 -1.47
N PHE A 18 -2.30 8.81 -0.64
CA PHE A 18 -1.76 8.34 0.63
C PHE A 18 -2.89 7.88 1.57
N ASP A 19 -3.91 8.72 1.72
CA ASP A 19 -5.08 8.43 2.55
C ASP A 19 -5.86 7.23 1.99
N ALA A 20 -6.08 7.18 0.67
CA ALA A 20 -6.79 6.10 0.01
C ALA A 20 -6.11 4.74 0.24
N TRP A 21 -4.77 4.70 0.22
CA TRP A 21 -4.02 3.48 0.49
C TRP A 21 -4.28 2.93 1.89
N LEU A 22 -4.43 3.81 2.88
CA LEU A 22 -4.62 3.47 4.30
C LEU A 22 -6.09 3.43 4.74
N SER A 23 -7.02 3.58 3.81
CA SER A 23 -8.46 3.66 4.05
C SER A 23 -9.15 2.36 3.61
N SER A 24 -9.83 1.68 4.53
CA SER A 24 -10.57 0.45 4.20
C SER A 24 -11.57 0.66 3.05
N LYS A 25 -12.28 1.79 3.08
CA LYS A 25 -13.30 2.15 2.09
C LYS A 25 -12.69 2.40 0.71
N GLU A 26 -11.64 3.22 0.65
CA GLU A 26 -11.06 3.64 -0.63
C GLU A 26 -10.17 2.55 -1.22
N HIS A 27 -9.43 1.81 -0.39
CA HIS A 27 -8.67 0.64 -0.80
C HIS A 27 -9.57 -0.43 -1.41
N THR A 28 -10.76 -0.66 -0.82
CA THR A 28 -11.78 -1.51 -1.42
C THR A 28 -12.22 -0.98 -2.79
N ALA A 29 -12.47 0.32 -2.89
CA ALA A 29 -12.97 0.94 -4.11
C ALA A 29 -11.99 0.83 -5.29
N PHE A 30 -10.68 1.01 -5.08
CA PHE A 30 -9.71 0.96 -6.18
C PHE A 30 -9.17 -0.44 -6.49
N THR A 31 -9.24 -1.39 -5.56
CA THR A 31 -8.82 -2.80 -5.80
C THR A 31 -9.95 -3.68 -6.33
N GLY A 32 -11.21 -3.28 -6.11
CA GLY A 32 -12.38 -4.05 -6.51
C GLY A 32 -12.71 -5.26 -5.62
N GLY A 33 -11.99 -5.47 -4.52
CA GLY A 33 -12.32 -6.47 -3.49
C GLY A 33 -12.17 -5.90 -2.08
N SER A 34 -12.79 -6.57 -1.10
CA SER A 34 -12.90 -6.04 0.26
C SER A 34 -11.53 -5.83 0.91
N ALA A 35 -11.34 -4.66 1.54
CA ALA A 35 -10.17 -4.32 2.32
C ALA A 35 -10.54 -3.90 3.73
N LYS A 36 -9.73 -4.32 4.71
CA LYS A 36 -9.80 -3.89 6.11
C LYS A 36 -8.43 -3.37 6.50
N VAL A 37 -8.32 -2.11 6.92
CA VAL A 37 -7.05 -1.45 7.20
C VAL A 37 -7.09 -0.79 8.57
N GLU A 38 -6.18 -1.18 9.46
CA GLU A 38 -5.88 -0.42 10.67
C GLU A 38 -4.82 0.65 10.34
N ASN A 39 -5.25 1.90 10.17
CA ASN A 39 -4.36 3.02 9.83
C ASN A 39 -3.50 3.47 11.04
N LYS A 40 -2.49 2.68 11.37
CA LYS A 40 -1.48 2.98 12.39
C LYS A 40 -0.21 2.15 12.16
N ILE A 41 0.90 2.58 12.74
CA ILE A 41 2.11 1.76 12.80
C ILE A 41 1.78 0.47 13.58
N ASN A 42 2.26 -0.64 13.04
CA ASN A 42 1.91 -2.00 13.43
C ASN A 42 0.42 -2.35 13.26
N GLY A 43 -0.39 -1.55 12.57
CA GLY A 43 -1.76 -1.90 12.23
C GLY A 43 -1.82 -3.07 11.25
N LYS A 44 -2.75 -4.01 11.48
CA LYS A 44 -3.01 -5.09 10.53
C LYS A 44 -3.84 -4.60 9.36
N PHE A 45 -3.70 -5.26 8.21
CA PHE A 45 -4.62 -5.08 7.11
C PHE A 45 -4.90 -6.39 6.38
N SER A 46 -6.02 -6.42 5.66
CA SER A 46 -6.32 -7.36 4.60
C SER A 46 -6.81 -6.63 3.35
N ALA A 47 -6.57 -7.20 2.18
CA ALA A 47 -7.02 -6.66 0.91
C ALA A 47 -7.45 -7.78 -0.04
N TRP A 48 -8.29 -7.43 -1.01
CA TRP A 48 -8.81 -8.32 -2.05
C TRP A 48 -9.48 -9.58 -1.46
N ASP A 49 -10.48 -9.35 -0.61
CA ASP A 49 -11.30 -10.40 0.01
C ASP A 49 -10.47 -11.38 0.86
N GLU A 50 -9.56 -10.83 1.66
CA GLU A 50 -8.67 -11.55 2.59
C GLU A 50 -7.61 -12.44 1.91
N TYR A 51 -7.48 -12.36 0.57
CA TYR A 51 -6.39 -13.00 -0.17
C TYR A 51 -5.01 -12.48 0.25
N ILE A 52 -4.93 -11.17 0.54
CA ILE A 52 -3.71 -10.49 0.98
C ILE A 52 -3.85 -10.12 2.45
N THR A 53 -2.80 -10.39 3.22
CA THR A 53 -2.72 -9.92 4.61
C THR A 53 -1.34 -9.35 4.92
N GLY A 54 -1.29 -8.51 5.95
CA GLY A 54 -0.04 -7.90 6.35
C GLY A 54 -0.13 -6.94 7.51
N ARG A 55 0.96 -6.18 7.68
CA ARG A 55 1.10 -5.16 8.72
C ARG A 55 1.85 -3.94 8.21
N THR A 56 1.37 -2.75 8.55
CA THR A 56 2.07 -1.49 8.28
C THR A 56 3.18 -1.28 9.29
N THR A 57 4.43 -1.19 8.83
CA THR A 57 5.62 -1.07 9.68
C THR A 57 6.16 0.36 9.74
N GLU A 58 5.88 1.19 8.74
CA GLU A 58 6.28 2.59 8.72
C GLU A 58 5.21 3.44 8.02
N ILE A 59 4.96 4.63 8.58
CA ILE A 59 4.08 5.65 8.01
C ILE A 59 4.81 6.99 8.12
N VAL A 60 5.18 7.57 6.98
CA VAL A 60 5.65 8.96 6.88
C VAL A 60 4.58 9.72 6.09
N PRO A 61 3.78 10.58 6.74
CA PRO A 61 2.65 11.27 6.12
C PRO A 61 3.01 11.86 4.75
N GLU A 62 2.18 11.55 3.75
CA GLU A 62 2.27 12.10 2.38
C GLU A 62 3.61 11.84 1.67
N LYS A 63 4.42 10.88 2.16
CA LYS A 63 5.75 10.61 1.61
C LYS A 63 6.02 9.13 1.42
N LYS A 64 5.70 8.31 2.44
CA LYS A 64 6.08 6.90 2.42
C LYS A 64 5.18 6.02 3.28
N ILE A 65 4.89 4.83 2.77
CA ILE A 65 4.31 3.72 3.51
C ILE A 65 5.21 2.50 3.33
N VAL A 66 5.52 1.80 4.41
CA VAL A 66 6.20 0.50 4.36
C VAL A 66 5.33 -0.54 5.06
N GLN A 67 5.16 -1.67 4.40
CA GLN A 67 4.32 -2.76 4.88
C GLN A 67 4.96 -4.13 4.61
N LYS A 68 4.67 -5.08 5.49
CA LYS A 68 4.90 -6.51 5.22
C LYS A 68 3.64 -7.10 4.61
N TRP A 69 3.78 -7.82 3.51
CA TRP A 69 2.66 -8.38 2.73
C TRP A 69 2.92 -9.85 2.42
N ARG A 70 1.87 -10.65 2.47
CA ARG A 70 1.85 -12.00 1.91
C ARG A 70 0.46 -12.32 1.36
N THR A 71 0.40 -13.31 0.48
CA THR A 71 -0.86 -13.89 0.04
C THR A 71 -1.12 -15.21 0.77
N VAL A 72 -2.33 -15.75 0.63
CA VAL A 72 -2.68 -17.11 1.11
C VAL A 72 -1.86 -18.23 0.47
N GLU A 73 -1.12 -17.95 -0.61
CA GLU A 73 -0.28 -18.92 -1.32
C GLU A 73 1.14 -19.02 -0.76
N PHE A 74 1.55 -18.07 0.08
CA PHE A 74 2.86 -18.15 0.73
C PHE A 74 2.86 -19.32 1.74
N ALA A 75 3.81 -20.24 1.61
CA ALA A 75 4.07 -21.26 2.63
C ALA A 75 4.43 -20.63 3.98
N ASP A 76 4.09 -21.29 5.09
CA ASP A 76 4.22 -20.71 6.44
C ASP A 76 5.66 -20.32 6.81
N ASP A 77 6.65 -21.02 6.26
CA ASP A 77 8.08 -20.79 6.47
C ASP A 77 8.67 -19.72 5.55
N CYS A 78 7.91 -19.26 4.55
CA CYS A 78 8.33 -18.16 3.68
C CYS A 78 8.25 -16.83 4.44
N SER A 79 9.31 -16.03 4.29
CA SER A 79 9.32 -14.67 4.79
C SER A 79 8.33 -13.80 4.02
N ASP A 80 7.67 -12.88 4.73
CA ASP A 80 6.80 -11.90 4.09
C ASP A 80 7.58 -11.00 3.13
N SER A 81 6.93 -10.58 2.05
CA SER A 81 7.44 -9.52 1.18
C SER A 81 7.43 -8.17 1.90
N VAL A 82 8.35 -7.29 1.50
CA VAL A 82 8.37 -5.90 1.95
C VAL A 82 7.91 -5.01 0.80
N LEU A 83 6.78 -4.33 1.00
CA LEU A 83 6.26 -3.33 0.08
C LEU A 83 6.62 -1.93 0.59
N GLU A 84 7.33 -1.17 -0.24
CA GLU A 84 7.63 0.25 -0.01
C GLU A 84 6.92 1.07 -1.08
N ILE A 85 6.13 2.05 -0.62
CA ILE A 85 5.36 2.94 -1.48
C ILE A 85 5.85 4.35 -1.19
N LEU A 86 6.29 5.02 -2.24
CA LEU A 86 6.78 6.40 -2.19
C LEU A 86 5.76 7.29 -2.90
N PHE A 87 5.47 8.42 -2.28
CA PHE A 87 4.59 9.44 -2.83
C PHE A 87 5.39 10.70 -3.10
N GLU A 88 5.25 11.22 -4.31
CA GLU A 88 5.99 12.39 -4.79
C GLU A 88 5.00 13.29 -5.53
N GLU A 89 5.00 14.58 -5.19
CA GLU A 89 4.28 15.57 -5.98
C GLU A 89 4.99 15.74 -7.32
N ILE A 90 4.23 15.65 -8.40
CA ILE A 90 4.73 15.92 -9.74
C ILE A 90 4.19 17.29 -10.14
N SER A 91 5.08 18.28 -10.19
CA SER A 91 4.78 19.51 -10.90
C SER A 91 4.97 19.26 -12.39
N ASP A 92 3.93 19.51 -13.18
CA ASP A 92 4.05 19.60 -14.64
C ASP A 92 4.78 20.91 -14.96
N ASN A 93 6.09 20.95 -14.71
CA ASN A 93 7.00 21.93 -15.29
C ASN A 93 7.54 21.37 -16.60
N GLU A 94 6.65 21.09 -17.55
CA GLU A 94 7.00 20.94 -18.96
C GLU A 94 6.17 21.96 -19.74
N THR A 95 6.88 22.90 -20.38
CA THR A 95 6.37 23.95 -21.25
C THR A 95 6.27 23.44 -22.68
#